data_AF-A0A836P3R6-F1
#
_entry.id   AF-A0A836P3R6-F1
#
_cell.length_a   1.000
_cell.length_b   1.000
_cell.length_c   1.000
_cell.angle_alpha   90.00
_cell.angle_beta   90.00
_cell.angle_gamma   90.00
#
_symmetry.space_group_name_H-M   'P 1'
#
loop_
_entity.id
_entity.type
_entity.pdbx_description
1 polymer ?
#
loop_
_entity_poly.entity_id
_entity_poly.type
_entity_poly.pdbx_seq_one_letter_code
_entity_poly.pdbx_strand_id
1 'polypeptide(L)'
;MSEATADISNQSRKLERSVDAAVPQTENNESITLEQKRIAREQDQLLEQALNSDQQQQRGDLAKDVKLSASYAQCVKNADAVMPVLMDCNHQEYAYQDARLNKVYARLLKSLPAEKTASLKQEERDWIKWRDTLCQSKGALGGGQAEELEDSSCELNATSKRAEELEKR
;
A
#
# COMPACT_ATOMS: atom_id res chain seq x y z
N MET A 1 42.12 -5.20 48.97
CA MET A 1 41.30 -5.09 47.73
C MET A 1 39.93 -4.42 47.93
N SER A 2 39.50 -4.10 49.16
CA SER A 2 38.13 -3.61 49.42
C SER A 2 37.96 -2.07 49.40
N GLU A 3 39.03 -1.30 49.56
CA GLU A 3 38.94 0.17 49.67
C GLU A 3 38.89 0.86 48.28
N ALA A 4 39.63 0.35 47.30
CA ALA A 4 39.63 0.90 45.93
C ALA A 4 38.28 0.72 45.22
N THR A 5 37.55 -0.36 45.50
CA THR A 5 36.21 -0.61 44.94
C THR A 5 35.14 0.31 45.54
N ALA A 6 35.31 0.72 46.80
CA ALA A 6 34.39 1.66 47.45
C ALA A 6 34.57 3.09 46.92
N ASP A 7 35.81 3.49 46.66
CA ASP A 7 36.14 4.82 46.12
C ASP A 7 35.63 5.00 44.68
N ILE A 8 35.79 3.98 43.83
CA ILE A 8 35.25 3.97 42.46
C ILE A 8 33.71 4.03 42.49
N SER A 9 33.04 3.27 43.36
CA SER A 9 31.58 3.30 43.47
C SER A 9 31.05 4.67 43.92
N ASN A 10 31.80 5.35 44.79
CA ASN A 10 31.41 6.67 45.29
C ASN A 10 31.66 7.78 44.25
N GLN A 11 32.75 7.67 43.48
CA GLN A 11 33.01 8.55 42.32
C GLN A 11 31.96 8.37 41.23
N SER A 12 31.57 7.15 40.89
CA SER A 12 30.50 6.88 39.91
C SER A 12 29.17 7.49 40.34
N ARG A 13 28.75 7.33 41.60
CA ARG A 13 27.51 7.96 42.11
C ARG A 13 27.58 9.47 42.13
N LYS A 14 28.76 10.05 42.35
CA LYS A 14 28.96 11.50 42.35
C LYS A 14 28.90 12.07 40.94
N LEU A 15 29.41 11.32 39.95
CA LEU A 15 29.30 11.63 38.53
C LEU A 15 27.85 11.52 38.05
N GLU A 16 27.14 10.44 38.36
CA GLU A 16 25.70 10.27 38.03
C GLU A 16 24.85 11.42 38.59
N ARG A 17 25.02 11.76 39.87
CA ARG A 17 24.32 12.91 40.49
C ARG A 17 24.64 14.26 39.87
N SER A 18 25.84 14.43 39.31
CA SER A 18 26.22 15.68 38.63
C SER A 18 25.65 15.78 37.21
N VAL A 19 25.40 14.64 36.57
CA VAL A 19 24.75 14.57 35.24
C VAL A 19 23.25 14.84 35.38
N ASP A 20 22.59 14.26 36.38
CA ASP A 20 21.15 14.49 36.63
C ASP A 20 20.83 15.95 37.01
N ALA A 21 21.74 16.63 37.70
CA ALA A 21 21.57 18.03 38.09
C ALA A 21 21.77 19.03 36.92
N ALA A 22 22.35 18.59 35.80
CA ALA A 22 22.65 19.42 34.63
C ALA A 22 21.60 19.30 33.50
N VAL A 23 20.57 18.46 33.68
CA VAL A 23 19.55 18.18 32.66
C VAL A 23 18.23 18.84 33.06
N PRO A 24 17.87 20.02 32.50
CA PRO A 24 16.55 20.60 32.71
C PRO A 24 15.53 19.86 31.83
N GLN A 25 14.92 18.78 32.30
CA GLN A 25 14.00 17.95 31.49
C GLN A 25 12.87 17.34 32.32
N THR A 26 11.76 18.05 32.49
CA THR A 26 10.48 17.45 32.86
C THR A 26 9.32 18.08 32.07
N GLU A 27 9.16 19.40 32.10
CA GLU A 27 8.03 20.07 31.43
C GLU A 27 8.12 20.02 29.88
N ASN A 28 9.30 20.25 29.31
CA ASN A 28 9.49 20.22 27.85
C ASN A 28 9.33 18.81 27.26
N ASN A 29 9.78 17.79 27.98
CA ASN A 29 9.75 16.41 27.50
C ASN A 29 8.34 15.80 27.61
N GLU A 30 7.59 16.16 28.66
CA GLU A 30 6.16 15.82 28.78
C GLU A 30 5.32 16.51 27.70
N SER A 31 5.56 17.80 27.44
CA SER A 31 4.88 18.54 26.37
C SER A 31 5.13 17.94 24.99
N ILE A 32 6.38 17.60 24.66
CA ILE A 32 6.75 16.92 23.41
C ILE A 32 6.06 15.56 23.31
N THR A 33 6.05 14.78 24.39
CA THR A 33 5.40 13.46 24.42
C THR A 33 3.87 13.57 24.23
N LEU A 34 3.24 14.59 24.81
CA LEU A 34 1.81 14.85 24.63
C LEU A 34 1.47 15.21 23.18
N GLU A 35 2.31 16.04 22.56
CA GLU A 35 2.14 16.44 21.17
C GLU A 35 2.34 15.28 20.19
N GLN A 36 3.38 14.46 20.41
CA GLN A 36 3.59 13.23 19.63
C GLN A 36 2.38 12.29 19.73
N LYS A 37 1.83 12.11 20.93
CA LYS A 37 0.61 11.30 21.13
C LYS A 37 -0.60 11.92 20.42
N ARG A 38 -0.69 13.24 20.34
CA ARG A 38 -1.77 13.94 19.61
C ARG A 38 -1.65 13.67 18.11
N ILE A 39 -0.46 13.84 17.55
CA ILE A 39 -0.17 13.59 16.14
C ILE A 39 -0.45 12.14 15.77
N ALA A 40 -0.03 11.18 16.60
CA ALA A 40 -0.31 9.75 16.36
C ALA A 40 -1.83 9.48 16.28
N ARG A 41 -2.62 10.00 17.21
CA ARG A 41 -4.09 9.86 17.17
C ARG A 41 -4.72 10.51 15.95
N GLU A 42 -4.21 11.66 15.52
CA GLU A 42 -4.70 12.35 14.33
C GLU A 42 -4.39 11.55 13.06
N GLN A 43 -3.19 10.98 12.96
CA GLN A 43 -2.81 10.07 11.88
C GLN A 43 -3.68 8.81 11.86
N ASP A 44 -3.94 8.19 13.01
CA ASP A 44 -4.82 7.03 13.12
C ASP A 44 -6.25 7.35 12.63
N GLN A 45 -6.78 8.52 13.01
CA GLN A 45 -8.11 8.97 12.55
C GLN A 45 -8.16 9.23 11.05
N LEU A 46 -7.13 9.82 10.47
CA LEU A 46 -7.04 10.07 9.04
C LEU A 46 -6.96 8.75 8.25
N LEU A 47 -6.16 7.80 8.72
CA LEU A 47 -6.06 6.49 8.11
C LEU A 47 -7.40 5.74 8.17
N GLU A 48 -8.08 5.74 9.32
CA GLU A 48 -9.39 5.11 9.47
C GLU A 48 -10.43 5.73 8.51
N GLN A 49 -10.42 7.06 8.35
CA GLN A 49 -11.28 7.72 7.37
C GLN A 49 -10.96 7.30 5.94
N ALA A 50 -9.68 7.15 5.58
CA ALA A 50 -9.27 6.70 4.26
C ALA A 50 -9.68 5.25 3.99
N LEU A 51 -9.50 4.36 4.96
CA LEU A 51 -9.90 2.95 4.88
C LEU A 51 -11.42 2.78 4.72
N ASN A 52 -12.21 3.70 5.27
CA ASN A 52 -13.67 3.72 5.15
C ASN A 52 -14.18 4.59 3.98
N SER A 53 -13.30 5.06 3.09
CA SER A 53 -13.69 5.88 1.95
C SER A 53 -14.41 5.08 0.85
N ASP A 54 -15.22 5.76 0.05
CA ASP A 54 -15.86 5.18 -1.15
C ASP A 54 -14.83 4.56 -2.10
N GLN A 55 -13.64 5.16 -2.20
CA GLN A 55 -12.54 4.65 -3.03
C GLN A 55 -12.08 3.28 -2.54
N GLN A 56 -11.84 3.12 -1.23
CA GLN A 56 -11.44 1.82 -0.66
C GLN A 56 -12.56 0.79 -0.70
N GLN A 57 -13.81 1.21 -0.52
CA GLN A 57 -14.96 0.33 -0.70
C GLN A 57 -15.02 -0.21 -2.14
N GLN A 58 -14.85 0.65 -3.15
CA GLN A 58 -14.83 0.23 -4.56
C GLN A 58 -13.68 -0.72 -4.87
N ARG A 59 -12.48 -0.49 -4.30
CA ARG A 59 -11.33 -1.42 -4.42
C ARG A 59 -11.66 -2.79 -3.82
N GLY A 60 -12.26 -2.81 -2.63
CA GLY A 60 -12.68 -4.04 -1.97
C GLY A 60 -13.77 -4.79 -2.75
N ASP A 61 -14.74 -4.08 -3.31
CA ASP A 61 -15.79 -4.68 -4.14
C ASP A 61 -15.22 -5.28 -5.44
N LEU A 62 -14.29 -4.57 -6.07
CA LEU A 62 -13.56 -5.07 -7.23
C LEU A 62 -12.80 -6.37 -6.90
N ALA A 63 -12.14 -6.45 -5.74
CA ALA A 63 -11.35 -7.61 -5.32
C ALA A 63 -12.17 -8.89 -5.05
N LYS A 64 -13.49 -8.80 -4.81
CA LYS A 64 -14.32 -9.97 -4.49
C LYS A 64 -14.51 -10.94 -5.65
N ASP A 65 -14.58 -10.41 -6.87
CA ASP A 65 -15.00 -11.17 -8.06
C ASP A 65 -13.87 -11.42 -9.07
N VAL A 66 -12.63 -11.00 -8.76
CA VAL A 66 -11.50 -11.15 -9.68
C VAL A 66 -10.97 -12.57 -9.71
N LYS A 67 -10.60 -13.01 -10.91
CA LYS A 67 -9.98 -14.30 -11.14
C LYS A 67 -8.52 -14.11 -11.45
N LEU A 68 -7.68 -14.43 -10.47
CA LEU A 68 -6.22 -14.42 -10.60
C LEU A 68 -5.70 -15.83 -10.87
N SER A 69 -4.50 -15.91 -11.43
CA SER A 69 -3.90 -17.19 -11.80
C SER A 69 -3.54 -18.04 -10.57
N ALA A 70 -3.49 -19.36 -10.75
CA ALA A 70 -2.98 -20.26 -9.71
C ALA A 70 -1.50 -19.98 -9.38
N SER A 71 -0.71 -19.55 -10.38
CA SER A 71 0.68 -19.14 -10.19
C SER A 71 0.81 -17.93 -9.28
N TYR A 72 -0.09 -16.94 -9.40
CA TYR A 72 -0.13 -15.80 -8.49
C TYR A 72 -0.41 -16.22 -7.05
N ALA A 73 -1.44 -17.05 -6.83
CA ALA A 73 -1.76 -17.55 -5.50
C ALA A 73 -0.58 -18.31 -4.86
N GLN A 74 0.14 -19.10 -5.66
CA GLN A 74 1.34 -19.81 -5.19
C GLN A 74 2.51 -18.85 -4.89
N CYS A 75 2.68 -17.80 -5.70
CA CYS A 75 3.69 -16.77 -5.48
C CYS A 75 3.46 -16.04 -4.15
N VAL A 76 2.25 -15.52 -3.94
CA VAL A 76 1.87 -14.81 -2.70
C VAL A 76 2.04 -15.71 -1.48
N LYS A 77 1.63 -16.98 -1.57
CA LYS A 77 1.81 -17.96 -0.49
C LYS A 77 3.28 -18.18 -0.12
N ASN A 78 4.18 -18.15 -1.11
CA ASN A 78 5.61 -18.38 -0.91
C ASN A 78 6.38 -17.09 -0.59
N ALA A 79 5.73 -15.93 -0.62
CA ALA A 79 6.39 -14.66 -0.40
C ALA A 79 6.75 -14.40 1.07
N ASP A 80 6.20 -15.17 2.02
CA ASP A 80 6.45 -15.05 3.46
C ASP A 80 6.31 -13.61 3.99
N ALA A 81 5.35 -12.85 3.44
CA ALA A 81 5.12 -11.43 3.71
C ALA A 81 6.32 -10.50 3.42
N VAL A 82 7.30 -10.96 2.64
CA VAL A 82 8.43 -10.15 2.17
C VAL A 82 7.93 -9.21 1.08
N MET A 83 7.91 -7.91 1.40
CA MET A 83 7.25 -6.90 0.57
C MET A 83 7.78 -6.82 -0.88
N PRO A 84 9.10 -6.80 -1.15
CA PRO A 84 9.59 -6.87 -2.53
C PRO A 84 9.11 -8.10 -3.30
N VAL A 85 9.01 -9.26 -2.63
CA VAL A 85 8.56 -10.51 -3.27
C VAL A 85 7.06 -10.45 -3.56
N LEU A 86 6.25 -9.88 -2.66
CA LEU A 86 4.83 -9.63 -2.91
C LEU A 86 4.62 -8.69 -4.11
N MET A 87 5.40 -7.62 -4.19
CA MET A 87 5.35 -6.70 -5.32
C MET A 87 5.74 -7.39 -6.64
N ASP A 88 6.74 -8.26 -6.62
CA ASP A 88 7.10 -9.08 -7.79
C ASP A 88 5.97 -10.02 -8.21
N CYS A 89 5.23 -10.61 -7.26
CA CYS A 89 4.04 -11.41 -7.56
C CYS A 89 2.96 -10.56 -8.25
N ASN A 90 2.68 -9.36 -7.73
CA ASN A 90 1.72 -8.43 -8.31
C ASN A 90 2.12 -8.01 -9.73
N HIS A 91 3.38 -7.62 -9.95
CA HIS A 91 3.86 -7.20 -11.27
C HIS A 91 3.77 -8.32 -12.31
N GLN A 92 4.13 -9.55 -11.95
CA GLN A 92 4.04 -10.70 -12.85
C GLN A 92 2.60 -11.02 -13.22
N GLU A 93 1.70 -11.03 -12.23
CA GLU A 93 0.29 -11.30 -12.50
C GLU A 93 -0.36 -10.14 -13.28
N TYR A 94 0.00 -8.89 -12.99
CA TYR A 94 -0.46 -7.73 -13.74
C TYR A 94 -0.07 -7.84 -15.21
N ALA A 95 1.20 -8.14 -15.50
CA ALA A 95 1.69 -8.31 -16.86
C ALA A 95 0.95 -9.44 -17.60
N TYR A 96 0.64 -10.54 -16.90
CA TYR A 96 -0.15 -11.63 -17.45
C TYR A 96 -1.59 -11.19 -17.79
N GLN A 97 -2.27 -10.50 -16.88
CA GLN A 97 -3.64 -10.04 -17.07
C GLN A 97 -3.75 -8.92 -18.12
N ASP A 98 -2.77 -8.02 -18.17
CA ASP A 98 -2.68 -6.99 -19.20
C ASP A 98 -2.46 -7.60 -20.59
N ALA A 99 -1.58 -8.59 -20.71
CA ALA A 99 -1.40 -9.32 -21.97
C ALA A 99 -2.70 -10.04 -22.40
N ARG A 100 -3.43 -10.63 -21.45
CA ARG A 100 -4.74 -11.25 -21.69
C ARG A 100 -5.77 -10.23 -22.17
N LEU A 101 -5.88 -9.09 -21.51
CA LEU A 101 -6.74 -7.96 -21.89
C LEU A 101 -6.42 -7.46 -23.30
N ASN A 102 -5.15 -7.16 -23.56
CA ASN A 102 -4.71 -6.61 -24.84
C ASN A 102 -4.91 -7.60 -25.99
N LYS A 103 -4.77 -8.90 -25.73
CA LYS A 103 -5.07 -9.96 -26.72
C LYS A 103 -6.54 -9.95 -27.13
N VAL A 104 -7.48 -9.88 -26.18
CA VAL A 104 -8.92 -9.85 -26.51
C VAL A 104 -9.31 -8.52 -27.14
N TYR A 105 -8.80 -7.40 -26.65
CA TYR A 105 -9.02 -6.09 -27.24
C TYR A 105 -8.59 -6.06 -28.72
N ALA A 106 -7.38 -6.53 -29.04
CA ALA A 106 -6.89 -6.61 -30.41
C ALA A 106 -7.74 -7.53 -31.32
N ARG A 107 -8.29 -8.62 -30.76
CA ARG A 107 -9.24 -9.49 -31.48
C ARG A 107 -10.54 -8.76 -31.80
N LEU A 108 -11.13 -8.08 -30.81
CA LEU A 108 -12.37 -7.32 -30.97
C LEU A 108 -12.23 -6.20 -31.99
N LEU A 109 -11.11 -5.47 -31.97
CA LEU A 109 -10.83 -4.42 -32.96
C LEU A 109 -10.79 -4.93 -34.40
N LYS A 110 -10.43 -6.21 -34.62
CA LYS A 110 -10.39 -6.82 -35.95
C LYS A 110 -11.74 -7.36 -36.41
N SER A 111 -12.61 -7.75 -35.48
CA SER A 111 -13.89 -8.38 -35.78
C SER A 111 -15.07 -7.41 -35.83
N LEU A 112 -14.97 -6.26 -35.17
CA LEU A 112 -16.06 -5.29 -35.05
C LEU A 112 -16.13 -4.32 -36.24
N PRO A 113 -17.34 -3.93 -36.69
CA PRO A 113 -17.52 -2.82 -37.63
C PRO A 113 -16.88 -1.52 -37.13
N ALA A 114 -16.56 -0.58 -38.04
CA ALA A 114 -15.81 0.64 -37.73
C ALA A 114 -16.43 1.47 -36.59
N GLU A 115 -17.76 1.63 -36.57
CA GLU A 115 -18.47 2.35 -35.52
C GLU A 115 -18.31 1.68 -34.14
N LYS A 116 -18.47 0.35 -34.07
CA LYS A 116 -18.30 -0.42 -32.84
C LYS A 116 -16.84 -0.44 -32.38
N THR A 117 -15.89 -0.43 -33.31
CA THR A 117 -14.46 -0.27 -33.03
C THR A 117 -14.17 1.10 -32.40
N ALA A 118 -14.77 2.19 -32.91
CA ALA A 118 -14.61 3.52 -32.32
C ALA A 118 -15.17 3.60 -30.89
N SER A 119 -16.35 2.99 -30.67
CA SER A 119 -16.96 2.86 -29.33
C SER A 119 -16.04 2.11 -28.37
N LEU A 120 -15.57 0.92 -28.75
CA LEU A 120 -14.70 0.10 -27.90
C LEU A 120 -13.41 0.85 -27.51
N LYS A 121 -12.79 1.56 -28.46
CA LYS A 121 -11.61 2.38 -28.18
C LYS A 121 -11.89 3.48 -27.14
N GLN A 122 -13.07 4.08 -27.16
CA GLN A 122 -13.46 5.10 -26.19
C GLN A 122 -13.72 4.47 -24.82
N GLU A 123 -14.43 3.34 -24.79
CA GLU A 123 -14.68 2.58 -23.57
C GLU A 123 -13.38 2.16 -22.86
N GLU A 124 -12.38 1.65 -23.58
CA GLU A 124 -11.08 1.31 -22.97
C GLU A 124 -10.35 2.55 -22.42
N ARG A 125 -10.39 3.70 -23.12
CA ARG A 125 -9.77 4.94 -22.62
C ARG A 125 -10.41 5.43 -21.34
N ASP A 126 -11.74 5.36 -21.27
CA ASP A 126 -12.48 5.80 -20.09
C ASP A 126 -12.29 4.82 -18.93
N TRP A 127 -12.21 3.52 -19.22
CA TRP A 127 -11.82 2.52 -18.24
C TRP A 127 -10.42 2.76 -17.66
N ILE A 128 -9.41 3.06 -18.49
CA ILE A 128 -8.04 3.37 -18.00
C ILE A 128 -8.07 4.56 -17.05
N LYS A 129 -8.76 5.65 -17.40
CA LYS A 129 -8.88 6.82 -16.51
C LYS A 129 -9.55 6.47 -15.19
N TRP A 130 -10.61 5.67 -15.24
CA TRP A 130 -11.30 5.21 -14.04
C TRP A 130 -10.36 4.35 -13.18
N ARG A 131 -9.66 3.38 -13.76
CA ARG A 131 -8.68 2.53 -13.07
C ARG A 131 -7.61 3.38 -12.39
N ASP A 132 -6.96 4.26 -13.14
CA ASP A 132 -5.85 5.06 -12.62
C ASP A 132 -6.32 6.02 -11.52
N THR A 133 -7.56 6.52 -11.60
CA THR A 133 -8.17 7.34 -10.54
C THR A 133 -8.48 6.51 -9.30
N LEU A 134 -9.07 5.32 -9.49
CA LEU A 134 -9.44 4.43 -8.39
C LEU A 134 -8.19 3.91 -7.68
N CYS A 135 -7.15 3.55 -8.42
CA CYS A 135 -5.98 2.83 -7.90
C CYS A 135 -4.84 3.73 -7.42
N GLN A 136 -4.96 5.06 -7.49
CA GLN A 136 -3.98 5.98 -6.91
C GLN A 136 -4.45 6.52 -5.56
N SER A 137 -3.79 6.12 -4.47
CA SER A 137 -4.08 6.59 -3.10
C SER A 137 -3.52 7.98 -2.81
N LYS A 138 -2.43 8.39 -3.47
CA LYS A 138 -1.81 9.72 -3.35
C LYS A 138 -1.50 10.13 -1.90
N GLY A 139 -1.05 9.18 -1.08
CA GLY A 139 -0.71 9.38 0.34
C GLY A 139 -1.90 9.23 1.30
N ALA A 140 -3.11 9.00 0.80
CA ALA A 140 -4.30 8.86 1.65
C ALA A 140 -4.22 7.66 2.61
N LEU A 141 -3.44 6.63 2.28
CA LEU A 141 -3.23 5.45 3.12
C LEU A 141 -1.97 5.55 3.98
N GLY A 142 -1.38 6.74 4.10
CA GLY A 142 -0.15 6.97 4.85
C GLY A 142 1.13 6.69 4.06
N GLY A 143 1.03 6.33 2.78
CA GLY A 143 2.17 6.12 1.90
C GLY A 143 3.01 4.87 2.22
N GLY A 144 4.24 4.87 1.72
CA GLY A 144 5.18 3.77 1.89
C GLY A 144 4.71 2.46 1.24
N GLN A 145 5.33 1.35 1.65
CA GLN A 145 5.17 0.09 0.93
C GLN A 145 3.77 -0.53 1.03
N ALA A 146 3.01 -0.22 2.11
CA ALA A 146 1.65 -0.71 2.26
C ALA A 146 0.70 -0.04 1.25
N GLU A 147 0.83 1.28 1.06
CA GLU A 147 0.07 2.01 0.04
C GLU A 147 0.46 1.56 -1.38
N GLU A 148 1.77 1.36 -1.64
CA GLU A 148 2.25 0.85 -2.93
C GLU A 148 1.68 -0.53 -3.26
N LEU A 149 1.62 -1.42 -2.28
CA LEU A 149 1.03 -2.76 -2.44
C LEU A 149 -0.48 -2.68 -2.74
N GLU A 150 -1.22 -1.82 -2.04
CA GLU A 150 -2.65 -1.65 -2.23
C GLU A 150 -2.98 -1.04 -3.60
N ASP A 151 -2.24 -0.01 -4.02
CA ASP A 151 -2.39 0.62 -5.33
C ASP A 151 -2.08 -0.38 -6.46
N SER A 152 -0.99 -1.14 -6.33
CA SER A 152 -0.62 -2.21 -7.26
C SER A 152 -1.68 -3.32 -7.34
N SER A 153 -2.22 -3.74 -6.18
CA SER A 153 -3.26 -4.77 -6.12
C SER A 153 -4.56 -4.32 -6.79
N CYS A 154 -4.93 -3.04 -6.61
CA CYS A 154 -6.07 -2.44 -7.32
C CYS A 154 -5.89 -2.49 -8.83
N GLU A 155 -4.72 -2.07 -9.35
CA GLU A 155 -4.45 -2.07 -10.80
C GLU A 155 -4.52 -3.47 -11.39
N LEU A 156 -3.95 -4.45 -10.69
CA LEU A 156 -4.04 -5.86 -11.03
C LEU A 156 -5.49 -6.34 -11.11
N ASN A 157 -6.27 -6.11 -10.05
CA ASN A 157 -7.65 -6.56 -9.94
C ASN A 157 -8.53 -5.93 -11.04
N ALA A 158 -8.37 -4.62 -11.28
CA ALA A 158 -9.10 -3.90 -12.32
C ALA A 158 -8.81 -4.46 -13.71
N THR A 159 -7.53 -4.75 -13.97
CA THR A 159 -7.06 -5.28 -15.25
C THR A 159 -7.57 -6.70 -15.50
N SER A 160 -7.53 -7.57 -14.47
CA SER A 160 -8.11 -8.91 -14.56
C SER A 160 -9.61 -8.88 -14.83
N LYS A 161 -10.35 -8.02 -14.12
CA LYS A 161 -11.80 -7.86 -14.31
C LYS A 161 -12.12 -7.39 -15.73
N ARG A 162 -11.39 -6.38 -16.23
CA ARG A 162 -11.61 -5.86 -17.58
C ARG A 162 -11.30 -6.89 -18.66
N ALA A 163 -10.26 -7.70 -18.47
CA ALA A 163 -9.96 -8.81 -19.36
C ALA A 163 -11.15 -9.79 -19.44
N GLU A 164 -11.75 -10.15 -18.31
CA GLU A 164 -12.94 -11.02 -18.27
C GLU A 164 -14.16 -10.38 -18.95
N GLU A 165 -14.39 -9.09 -18.76
CA GLU A 165 -15.48 -8.36 -19.42
C GLU A 165 -15.34 -8.38 -20.94
N LEU A 166 -14.14 -8.10 -21.46
CA LEU A 166 -13.89 -8.10 -22.90
C LEU A 166 -13.95 -9.51 -23.49
N GLU A 167 -13.56 -10.55 -22.75
CA GLU A 167 -13.68 -11.94 -23.19
C GLU A 167 -15.12 -12.43 -23.34
N LYS A 168 -16.07 -11.80 -22.65
CA LYS A 168 -17.51 -12.11 -22.74
C LYS A 168 -18.22 -11.37 -23.88
N ARG A 169 -17.52 -10.50 -24.61
CA ARG A 169 -18.04 -9.77 -25.78
C ARG A 169 -17.83 -10.57 -27.06
#